data_AF-A0A821S114-F1
#
_entry.id   AF-A0A821S114-F1
#
_cell.length_a   1.000
_cell.length_b   1.000
_cell.length_c   1.000
_cell.angle_alpha   90.00
_cell.angle_beta   90.00
_cell.angle_gamma   90.00
#
_symmetry.space_group_name_H-M   'P 1'
#
loop_
_entity.id
_entity.type
_entity.pdbx_description
1 polymer ?
#
loop_
_entity_poly.entity_id
_entity_poly.type
_entity_poly.pdbx_seq_one_letter_code
_entity_poly.pdbx_strand_id
1 'polypeptide(L)'
;MQYLGSDYHLAKLNDFKKTYKPSDAIRWYTKEPFAYQFLNKALRTEDIDIVVAYRFLIRDINAQLNDEQLNYCIKLEERDFDQTLDKVIHSYRGQAMSIDELEKLRQCVTQYISISTFFSTNRNKHIALGFACSNEVADLNKTTTFIPMNCSDKS
;
A
#
# COMPACT_ATOMS: atom_id res chain seq x y z
N MET A 1 10.95 -13.44 19.82
CA MET A 1 11.11 -13.50 18.35
C MET A 1 10.81 -14.93 17.90
N GLN A 2 9.59 -15.24 17.47
CA GLN A 2 9.26 -16.56 16.92
C GLN A 2 8.10 -16.40 15.93
N TYR A 3 8.44 -16.08 14.69
CA TYR A 3 7.54 -16.30 13.57
C TYR A 3 7.91 -17.67 13.03
N LEU A 4 7.12 -18.69 13.35
CA LEU A 4 7.19 -20.01 12.73
C LEU A 4 6.97 -19.83 11.22
N GLY A 5 8.06 -19.63 10.48
CA GLY A 5 8.02 -19.54 9.04
C GLY A 5 7.72 -20.92 8.49
N SER A 6 6.52 -21.11 7.94
CA SER A 6 6.28 -22.26 7.07
C SER A 6 7.35 -22.29 5.98
N ASP A 7 7.74 -23.47 5.52
CA ASP A 7 8.75 -23.67 4.47
C ASP A 7 8.48 -22.79 3.23
N TYR A 8 7.21 -22.47 3.00
CA TYR A 8 6.75 -21.55 1.97
C TYR A 8 7.31 -20.13 2.11
N HIS A 9 7.23 -19.50 3.28
CA HIS A 9 7.70 -18.12 3.48
C HIS A 9 9.22 -18.02 3.34
N LEU A 10 9.95 -19.01 3.85
CA LEU A 10 11.40 -19.09 3.71
C LEU A 10 11.82 -19.30 2.25
N ALA A 11 11.11 -20.16 1.50
CA ALA A 11 11.35 -20.34 0.07
C ALA A 11 11.14 -19.05 -0.72
N LYS A 12 10.07 -18.28 -0.42
CA LYS A 12 9.81 -16.98 -1.08
C LYS A 12 10.84 -15.92 -0.73
N LEU A 13 11.32 -15.88 0.51
CA LEU A 13 12.41 -15.00 0.90
C LEU A 13 13.70 -15.35 0.16
N ASN A 14 14.00 -16.64 0.01
CA ASN A 14 15.16 -17.10 -0.74
C ASN A 14 15.05 -16.79 -2.24
N ASP A 15 13.85 -16.92 -2.81
CA ASP A 15 13.56 -16.51 -4.19
C ASP A 15 13.83 -15.01 -4.34
N PHE A 16 13.25 -14.17 -3.48
CA PHE A 16 13.49 -12.73 -3.45
C PHE A 16 14.99 -12.40 -3.40
N LYS A 17 15.74 -12.99 -2.46
CA LYS A 17 17.19 -12.74 -2.33
C LYS A 17 17.98 -13.10 -3.60
N LYS A 18 17.54 -14.10 -4.37
CA LYS A 18 18.26 -14.57 -5.56
C LYS A 18 17.84 -13.84 -6.84
N THR A 19 16.58 -13.44 -6.94
CA THR A 19 15.98 -12.98 -8.21
C THR A 19 15.53 -11.52 -8.17
N TYR A 20 15.67 -10.83 -7.03
CA TYR A 20 15.35 -9.41 -6.92
C TYR A 20 16.19 -8.55 -7.88
N LYS A 21 15.49 -7.63 -8.55
CA LYS A 21 16.07 -6.58 -9.37
C LYS A 21 15.37 -5.25 -9.04
N PRO A 22 16.09 -4.12 -9.06
CA PRO A 22 15.49 -2.81 -8.84
C PRO A 22 14.31 -2.51 -9.77
N SER A 23 14.31 -3.04 -11.00
CA SER A 23 13.21 -2.89 -11.98
C SER A 23 11.94 -3.66 -11.60
N ASP A 24 12.00 -4.60 -10.67
CA ASP A 24 10.87 -5.42 -10.23
C ASP A 24 10.34 -5.00 -8.84
N ALA A 25 10.75 -3.84 -8.30
CA ALA A 25 10.48 -3.44 -6.93
C ALA A 25 8.98 -3.37 -6.59
N ILE A 26 8.16 -2.67 -7.39
CA ILE A 26 6.70 -2.63 -7.19
C ILE A 26 6.08 -4.02 -7.31
N ARG A 27 6.55 -4.85 -8.25
CA ARG A 27 6.07 -6.22 -8.42
C ARG A 27 6.37 -7.06 -7.17
N TRP A 28 7.58 -6.98 -6.64
CA TRP A 28 7.94 -7.68 -5.41
C TRP A 28 7.15 -7.17 -4.20
N TYR A 29 6.93 -5.86 -4.11
CA TYR A 29 6.12 -5.25 -3.06
C TYR A 29 4.67 -5.74 -3.10
N THR A 30 4.05 -5.82 -4.28
CA THR A 30 2.64 -6.23 -4.43
C THR A 30 2.42 -7.74 -4.50
N LYS A 31 3.48 -8.54 -4.73
CA LYS A 31 3.40 -10.00 -4.77
C LYS A 31 3.24 -10.56 -3.35
N GLU A 32 2.15 -11.30 -3.14
CA GLU A 32 1.90 -11.98 -1.87
C GLU A 32 2.95 -13.08 -1.58
N PRO A 33 3.21 -13.39 -0.29
CA PRO A 33 2.67 -12.75 0.92
C PRO A 33 3.68 -11.82 1.64
N PHE A 34 4.92 -11.74 1.16
CA PHE A 34 6.05 -11.37 2.01
C PHE A 34 6.33 -9.86 2.06
N ALA A 35 6.61 -9.20 0.93
CA ALA A 35 7.17 -7.85 0.98
C ALA A 35 6.14 -6.81 1.47
N TYR A 36 4.91 -6.86 0.97
CA TYR A 36 3.81 -6.01 1.42
C TYR A 36 3.61 -6.09 2.94
N GLN A 37 3.45 -7.30 3.47
CA GLN A 37 3.09 -7.50 4.87
C GLN A 37 4.24 -7.15 5.81
N PHE A 38 5.46 -7.61 5.51
CA PHE A 38 6.63 -7.36 6.37
C PHE A 38 7.02 -5.88 6.37
N LEU A 39 7.09 -5.25 5.20
CA LEU A 39 7.50 -3.86 5.09
C LEU A 39 6.48 -2.93 5.73
N ASN A 40 5.19 -3.10 5.45
CA ASN A 40 4.15 -2.27 6.06
C ASN A 40 3.97 -2.54 7.55
N LYS A 41 4.30 -3.74 8.04
CA LYS A 41 4.33 -4.00 9.48
C LYS A 41 5.50 -3.24 10.12
N ALA A 42 6.70 -3.37 9.58
CA ALA A 42 7.89 -2.67 10.09
C ALA A 42 7.72 -1.15 10.10
N LEU A 43 7.15 -0.58 9.04
CA LEU A 43 6.85 0.85 8.95
C LEU A 43 5.77 1.30 9.96
N ARG A 44 4.79 0.45 10.30
CA ARG A 44 3.78 0.75 11.33
C ARG A 44 4.31 0.65 12.75
N THR A 45 5.22 -0.28 12.99
CA THR A 45 5.82 -0.50 14.32
C THR A 45 7.12 0.24 14.52
N GLU A 46 7.52 1.07 13.55
CA GLU A 46 8.80 1.81 13.55
C GLU A 46 10.00 0.89 13.84
N ASP A 47 9.96 -0.33 13.30
CA ASP A 47 11.03 -1.31 13.47
C ASP A 47 12.23 -0.90 12.58
N ILE A 48 13.13 -0.12 13.18
CA ILE A 48 14.28 0.48 12.49
C ILE A 48 15.17 -0.59 11.86
N ASP A 49 15.38 -1.73 12.54
CA ASP A 49 16.25 -2.79 12.06
C ASP A 49 15.70 -3.39 10.76
N ILE A 50 14.38 -3.65 10.71
CA ILE A 50 13.74 -4.12 9.48
C ILE A 50 13.74 -3.02 8.42
N VAL A 51 13.40 -1.78 8.75
CA VAL A 51 13.39 -0.67 7.77
C VAL A 51 14.77 -0.48 7.13
N VAL A 52 15.85 -0.52 7.93
CA VAL A 52 17.23 -0.44 7.43
C VAL A 52 17.59 -1.67 6.60
N ALA A 53 17.17 -2.87 7.00
CA ALA A 53 17.40 -4.08 6.23
C ALA A 53 16.75 -4.04 4.84
N TYR A 54 15.55 -3.44 4.72
CA TYR A 54 14.80 -3.31 3.46
C TYR A 54 14.93 -1.95 2.79
N ARG A 55 15.86 -1.07 3.22
CA ARG A 55 16.03 0.30 2.69
C ARG A 55 16.23 0.35 1.17
N PHE A 56 16.89 -0.65 0.60
CA PHE A 56 17.09 -0.75 -0.85
C PHE A 56 15.75 -0.93 -1.58
N LEU A 57 14.88 -1.81 -1.05
CA LEU A 57 13.56 -2.05 -1.61
C LEU A 57 12.68 -0.81 -1.48
N ILE A 58 12.72 -0.12 -0.33
CA ILE A 58 11.99 1.15 -0.12
C ILE A 58 12.42 2.19 -1.17
N ARG A 59 13.74 2.39 -1.33
CA ARG A 59 14.30 3.33 -2.30
C ARG A 59 13.86 2.99 -3.71
N ASP A 60 13.95 1.73 -4.09
CA ASP A 60 13.64 1.29 -5.45
C ASP A 60 12.12 1.33 -5.73
N ILE A 61 11.26 1.08 -4.73
CA ILE A 61 9.81 1.34 -4.83
C ILE A 61 9.54 2.82 -5.07
N ASN A 62 10.15 3.71 -4.28
CA ASN A 62 9.96 5.16 -4.43
C ASN A 62 10.39 5.66 -5.81
N ALA A 63 11.53 5.17 -6.32
CA ALA A 63 12.00 5.52 -7.66
C ALA A 63 10.97 5.12 -8.73
N GLN A 64 10.48 3.88 -8.69
CA GLN A 64 9.47 3.43 -9.65
C GLN A 64 8.14 4.19 -9.53
N LEU A 65 7.70 4.51 -8.31
CA LEU A 65 6.47 5.29 -8.12
C LEU A 65 6.60 6.71 -8.69
N ASN A 66 7.77 7.35 -8.55
CA ASN A 66 8.04 8.65 -9.15
C ASN A 66 8.03 8.58 -10.69
N ASP A 67 8.63 7.54 -11.27
CA ASP A 67 8.64 7.34 -12.71
C ASP A 67 7.21 7.10 -13.24
N GLU A 68 6.42 6.28 -12.57
CA GLU A 68 5.00 6.04 -12.91
C GLU A 68 4.15 7.31 -12.77
N GLN A 69 4.41 8.11 -11.73
CA GLN A 69 3.73 9.40 -11.55
C GLN A 69 4.07 10.36 -12.70
N LEU A 70 5.34 10.51 -13.03
CA LEU A 70 5.77 11.38 -14.14
C LEU A 70 5.14 10.94 -15.47
N ASN A 71 5.20 9.64 -15.76
CA ASN A 71 4.58 9.05 -16.95
C ASN A 71 3.06 9.26 -16.98
N TYR A 72 2.40 9.24 -15.82
CA TYR A 72 0.97 9.53 -15.71
C TYR A 72 0.68 11.01 -16.02
N CYS A 73 1.44 11.95 -15.44
CA CYS A 73 1.28 13.38 -15.69
C CYS A 73 1.49 13.73 -17.17
N ILE A 74 2.53 13.19 -17.82
CA ILE A 74 2.77 13.40 -19.27
C ILE A 74 1.58 12.92 -20.10
N LYS A 75 1.03 11.74 -19.78
CA LYS A 75 -0.16 11.20 -20.49
C LYS A 75 -1.42 12.03 -20.28
N LEU A 76 -1.51 12.77 -19.17
CA LEU A 76 -2.62 13.71 -18.94
C LEU A 76 -2.45 14.95 -19.82
N GLU A 77 -1.25 15.53 -19.87
CA GLU A 77 -0.96 16.72 -20.69
C GLU A 77 -1.16 16.46 -22.19
N GLU A 78 -0.77 15.27 -22.69
CA GLU A 78 -0.95 14.88 -24.09
C GLU A 78 -2.43 14.70 -24.51
N ARG A 79 -3.34 14.46 -23.55
CA ARG A 79 -4.76 14.14 -23.80
C ARG A 79 -5.70 15.33 -23.66
N ASP A 80 -5.22 16.46 -23.13
CA ASP A 80 -6.03 17.66 -22.83
C ASP A 80 -6.49 18.46 -24.08
N PHE A 81 -6.22 17.99 -25.32
CA PHE A 81 -6.65 18.71 -26.54
C PHE A 81 -8.11 18.47 -26.97
N ASP A 82 -8.81 17.43 -26.47
CA ASP A 82 -10.19 17.14 -26.94
C ASP A 82 -11.14 16.53 -25.89
N GLN A 83 -10.70 16.19 -24.67
CA GLN A 83 -11.57 15.54 -23.68
C GLN A 83 -11.31 16.09 -22.27
N THR A 84 -12.36 16.64 -21.64
CA THR A 84 -12.40 16.99 -20.22
C THR A 84 -12.28 15.71 -19.39
N LEU A 85 -11.07 15.23 -19.18
CA LEU A 85 -10.83 14.14 -18.25
C LEU A 85 -10.87 14.72 -16.83
N ASP A 86 -11.65 14.10 -15.95
CA ASP A 86 -11.56 14.39 -14.53
C ASP A 86 -10.11 14.15 -14.07
N LYS A 87 -9.40 15.23 -13.73
CA LYS A 87 -8.02 15.21 -13.16
C LYS A 87 -7.96 14.56 -11.78
N VAL A 88 -9.07 13.96 -11.34
CA VAL A 88 -9.25 13.34 -10.04
C VAL A 88 -9.22 11.82 -10.21
N ILE A 89 -8.24 11.18 -9.59
CA ILE A 89 -8.21 9.73 -9.49
C ILE A 89 -9.11 9.30 -8.33
N HIS A 90 -10.23 8.67 -8.66
CA HIS A 90 -11.07 7.98 -7.68
C HIS A 90 -10.51 6.59 -7.39
N SER A 91 -10.15 6.34 -6.14
CA SER A 91 -9.69 5.03 -5.69
C SER A 91 -10.23 4.68 -4.31
N TYR A 92 -10.14 3.41 -3.97
CA TYR A 92 -10.71 2.84 -2.76
C TYR A 92 -9.67 2.00 -2.03
N ARG A 93 -9.65 2.12 -0.71
CA ARG A 93 -8.88 1.23 0.17
C ARG A 93 -9.83 0.49 1.09
N GLY A 94 -9.70 -0.83 1.12
CA GLY A 94 -10.27 -1.66 2.15
C GLY A 94 -9.19 -2.13 3.12
N GLN A 95 -9.46 -2.03 4.41
CA GLN A 95 -8.55 -2.46 5.46
C GLN A 95 -9.34 -2.91 6.69
N ALA A 96 -8.92 -4.01 7.31
CA ALA A 96 -9.34 -4.33 8.66
C ALA A 96 -8.52 -3.50 9.66
N MET A 97 -9.19 -2.92 10.64
CA MET A 97 -8.58 -2.16 11.73
C MET A 97 -9.32 -2.41 13.03
N SER A 98 -8.69 -2.14 14.16
CA SER A 98 -9.36 -2.22 15.46
C SER A 98 -10.41 -1.12 15.63
N ILE A 99 -11.38 -1.35 16.52
CA ILE A 99 -12.35 -0.30 16.91
C ILE A 99 -11.63 0.92 17.47
N ASP A 100 -10.56 0.74 18.27
CA ASP A 100 -9.78 1.84 18.83
C ASP A 100 -9.09 2.68 17.75
N GLU A 101 -8.53 2.04 16.71
CA GLU A 101 -7.98 2.74 15.55
C GLU A 101 -9.08 3.52 14.81
N LEU A 102 -10.27 2.94 14.64
CA LEU A 102 -11.40 3.63 14.01
C LEU A 102 -11.83 4.85 14.84
N GLU A 103 -11.96 4.72 16.17
CA GLU A 103 -12.36 5.83 17.03
C GLU A 103 -11.32 6.96 17.04
N LYS A 104 -10.02 6.63 17.00
CA LYS A 104 -8.96 7.64 16.79
C LYS A 104 -9.13 8.36 15.46
N LEU A 105 -9.42 7.64 14.37
CA LEU A 105 -9.68 8.25 13.06
C LEU A 105 -10.92 9.14 13.08
N ARG A 106 -11.98 8.76 13.82
CA ARG A 106 -13.19 9.58 13.99
C ARG A 106 -12.91 10.87 14.73
N GLN A 107 -12.00 10.85 15.72
CA GLN A 107 -11.57 12.05 16.43
C GLN A 107 -10.71 12.99 15.56
N CYS A 108 -10.07 12.45 14.52
CA CYS A 108 -9.28 13.20 13.55
C CYS A 108 -10.09 13.70 12.34
N VAL A 109 -11.44 13.62 12.37
CA VAL A 109 -12.26 14.22 11.32
C VAL A 109 -11.98 15.73 11.29
N THR A 110 -11.64 16.26 10.10
CA THR A 110 -11.11 17.63 9.83
C THR A 110 -9.62 17.87 10.09
N GLN A 111 -8.87 16.85 10.53
CA GLN A 111 -7.43 16.92 10.74
C GLN A 111 -6.65 16.19 9.65
N TYR A 112 -5.34 16.43 9.59
CA TYR A 112 -4.44 15.69 8.71
C TYR A 112 -4.04 14.36 9.34
N ILE A 113 -4.05 13.30 8.53
CA ILE A 113 -3.56 11.98 8.92
C ILE A 113 -2.27 11.73 8.16
N SER A 114 -1.19 11.45 8.90
CA SER A 114 0.05 10.95 8.32
C SER A 114 0.02 9.43 8.31
N ILE A 115 0.47 8.84 7.20
CA ILE A 115 0.52 7.39 7.03
C ILE A 115 1.98 7.00 6.83
N SER A 116 2.51 6.14 7.70
CA SER A 116 3.91 5.69 7.65
C SER A 116 4.16 4.58 6.64
N THR A 117 3.11 4.03 6.03
CA THR A 117 3.18 2.92 5.07
C THR A 117 2.90 3.35 3.63
N PHE A 118 3.32 2.54 2.67
CA PHE A 118 2.87 2.67 1.28
C PHE A 118 1.35 2.48 1.18
N PHE A 119 0.66 3.50 0.67
CA PHE A 119 -0.81 3.54 0.66
C PHE A 119 -1.41 2.91 -0.61
N SER A 120 -1.51 1.58 -0.60
CA SER A 120 -2.16 0.84 -1.70
C SER A 120 -3.68 1.07 -1.75
N THR A 121 -4.19 1.37 -2.95
CA THR A 121 -5.61 1.56 -3.27
C THR A 121 -5.97 0.82 -4.56
N ASN A 122 -7.27 0.68 -4.84
CA ASN A 122 -7.77 0.09 -6.08
C ASN A 122 -8.91 0.95 -6.66
N ARG A 123 -8.98 1.12 -7.99
CA ARG A 123 -10.09 1.83 -8.65
C ARG A 123 -11.40 1.05 -8.61
N ASN A 124 -11.32 -0.28 -8.55
CA ASN A 124 -12.48 -1.14 -8.41
C ASN A 124 -12.84 -1.33 -6.93
N LYS A 125 -14.01 -0.81 -6.57
CA LYS A 125 -14.58 -0.92 -5.22
C LYS A 125 -14.70 -2.36 -4.72
N HIS A 126 -15.06 -3.32 -5.57
CA HIS A 126 -15.22 -4.73 -5.18
C HIS A 126 -13.88 -5.36 -4.79
N ILE A 127 -12.81 -5.04 -5.52
CA ILE A 127 -11.46 -5.52 -5.19
C ILE A 127 -11.01 -4.90 -3.87
N ALA A 128 -11.24 -3.60 -3.66
CA ALA A 128 -10.93 -2.95 -2.39
C ALA A 128 -11.67 -3.58 -1.21
N LEU A 129 -12.97 -3.89 -1.36
CA LEU A 129 -13.75 -4.60 -0.34
C LEU A 129 -13.20 -6.00 -0.04
N GLY A 130 -12.67 -6.71 -1.05
CA GLY A 130 -12.01 -7.99 -0.85
C GLY A 130 -10.86 -7.92 0.17
N PHE A 131 -10.00 -6.90 0.08
CA PHE A 131 -8.92 -6.65 1.06
C PHE A 131 -9.42 -6.30 2.47
N ALA A 132 -10.64 -5.80 2.54
CA ALA A 132 -11.30 -5.39 3.77
C ALA A 132 -11.91 -6.60 4.52
N CYS A 133 -12.30 -7.63 3.76
CA CYS A 133 -12.97 -8.85 4.26
C CYS A 133 -12.04 -10.07 4.35
N SER A 134 -10.84 -10.05 3.75
CA SER A 134 -9.94 -11.21 3.64
C SER A 134 -9.21 -11.62 4.93
N ASN A 135 -9.44 -10.92 6.05
CA ASN A 135 -8.94 -11.36 7.35
C ASN A 135 -9.97 -12.29 8.01
N GLU A 136 -9.94 -13.56 7.62
CA GLU A 136 -10.65 -14.65 8.28
C GLU A 136 -10.07 -14.88 9.69
N VAL A 137 -10.51 -14.08 10.66
CA VAL A 137 -11.02 -14.53 11.97
C VAL A 137 -12.00 -13.43 12.37
N ALA A 138 -13.22 -13.79 12.76
CA ALA A 138 -14.18 -12.88 13.39
C ALA A 138 -13.62 -12.38 14.74
N ASP A 139 -12.62 -11.53 14.68
CA ASP A 139 -12.11 -10.78 15.81
C ASP A 139 -13.18 -9.71 16.07
N LEU A 140 -14.00 -9.90 17.11
CA LEU A 140 -15.12 -9.02 17.48
C LEU A 140 -14.71 -7.55 17.68
N ASN A 141 -13.41 -7.28 17.77
CA ASN A 141 -12.80 -5.96 17.94
C ASN A 141 -12.22 -5.37 16.65
N LYS A 142 -12.42 -6.00 15.48
CA LYS A 142 -11.97 -5.48 14.19
C LYS A 142 -13.16 -5.04 13.34
N THR A 143 -13.04 -3.84 12.77
CA THR A 143 -13.98 -3.27 11.83
C THR A 143 -13.35 -3.17 10.45
N THR A 144 -14.18 -3.37 9.43
CA THR A 144 -13.80 -3.24 8.03
C THR A 144 -14.05 -1.80 7.59
N THR A 145 -12.98 -1.06 7.31
CA THR A 145 -13.08 0.36 6.94
C THR A 145 -12.81 0.55 5.46
N PHE A 146 -13.68 1.33 4.82
CA PHE A 146 -13.62 1.68 3.41
C PHE A 146 -13.34 3.17 3.26
N ILE A 147 -12.24 3.52 2.61
CA ILE A 147 -11.78 4.91 2.47
C ILE A 147 -11.80 5.29 0.98
N PRO A 148 -12.72 6.18 0.55
CA PRO A 148 -12.63 6.79 -0.77
C PRO A 148 -11.50 7.82 -0.78
N MET A 149 -10.67 7.77 -1.82
CA MET A 149 -9.52 8.66 -2.00
C MET A 149 -9.67 9.36 -3.34
N ASN A 150 -9.70 10.70 -3.29
CA ASN A 150 -9.66 11.56 -4.46
C ASN A 150 -8.28 12.21 -4.51
N CYS A 151 -7.46 11.81 -5.48
CA CYS A 151 -6.18 12.45 -5.72
C CYS A 151 -6.33 13.38 -6.92
N SER A 152 -6.19 14.69 -6.69
CA SER A 152 -6.09 15.69 -7.76
C SER A 152 -4.64 16.13 -7.90
N ASP A 153 -4.13 16.22 -9.12
CA ASP A 153 -2.88 16.94 -9.36
C ASP A 153 -3.08 18.40 -8.95
N LYS A 154 -2.22 18.90 -8.06
CA LYS A 154 -2.12 20.34 -7.81
C LYS A 154 -1.38 20.94 -8.99
N SER A 155 -2.14 21.49 -9.93
CA SER A 155 -1.65 22.48 -10.91
C SER A 155 -1.08 23.70 -10.21
#